data_AF-A0ABC8TXC6-F1
#
_entry.id   AF-A0ABC8TXC6-F1
#
_cell.length_a   1.000
_cell.length_b   1.000
_cell.length_c   1.000
_cell.angle_alpha   90.00
_cell.angle_beta   90.00
_cell.angle_gamma   90.00
#
_symmetry.space_group_name_H-M   'P 1'
#
loop_
_entity.id
_entity.type
_entity.pdbx_description
1 polymer ?
#
loop_
_entity_poly.entity_id
_entity_poly.type
_entity_poly.pdbx_seq_one_letter_code
_entity_poly.pdbx_strand_id
1 'polypeptide(L)'
;MRYYQVTLNIGHPSKPYFLDMDTGSDLDWLQCDAPCTKCTPAPHTLYKPNKNVVTCKDPLYGSLHCLITTLAKPLTSNVTTRW
;
A
#
# COMPACT_ATOMS: atom_id res chain seq x y z
N MET A 1 4.10 15.10 17.07
CA MET A 1 3.18 14.35 16.18
C MET A 1 3.14 12.92 16.70
N ARG A 2 1.96 12.39 17.05
CA ARG A 2 1.82 11.04 17.62
C ARG A 2 1.34 10.11 16.51
N TYR A 3 2.07 9.04 16.25
CA TYR A 3 1.67 7.98 15.33
C TYR A 3 1.13 6.82 16.17
N TYR A 4 -0.09 6.39 15.86
CA TYR A 4 -0.70 5.22 16.50
C TYR A 4 -0.60 4.06 15.52
N GLN A 5 0.20 3.06 15.91
CA GLN A 5 0.41 1.87 15.11
C GLN A 5 -0.39 0.72 15.69
N VAL A 6 -0.95 -0.10 14.80
CA VAL A 6 -1.61 -1.35 15.15
C VAL A 6 -0.88 -2.50 14.50
N THR A 7 -0.89 -3.66 15.16
CA THR A 7 -0.35 -4.88 14.58
C THR A 7 -1.48 -5.67 13.93
N LEU A 8 -1.37 -5.90 12.62
CA LEU A 8 -2.31 -6.69 11.83
C LEU A 8 -1.64 -7.97 11.32
N ASN A 9 -2.38 -9.06 11.39
CA ASN A 9 -1.95 -10.39 11.01
C ASN A 9 -2.44 -10.70 9.59
N ILE A 10 -1.53 -10.69 8.61
CA ILE A 10 -1.87 -10.72 7.18
C ILE A 10 -1.19 -11.93 6.49
N GLY A 11 -1.94 -12.62 5.62
CA GLY A 11 -1.47 -13.73 4.80
C GLY A 11 -1.74 -15.12 5.38
N HIS A 12 -1.32 -16.15 4.65
CA HIS A 12 -1.36 -17.55 5.09
C HIS A 12 -0.03 -18.26 4.75
N PRO A 13 0.74 -18.73 5.76
CA PRO A 13 0.50 -18.56 7.19
C PRO A 13 0.53 -17.09 7.62
N SER A 14 -0.20 -16.75 8.68
CA SER A 14 -0.35 -15.37 9.17
C SER A 14 0.98 -14.79 9.65
N LYS A 15 1.25 -13.54 9.29
CA LYS A 15 2.43 -12.77 9.75
C LYS A 15 2.02 -11.40 10.28
N PRO A 16 2.65 -10.91 11.36
CA PRO A 16 2.35 -9.60 11.93
C PRO A 16 2.99 -8.45 11.12
N TYR A 17 2.25 -7.35 10.93
CA TYR A 17 2.70 -6.10 10.30
C TYR A 17 2.24 -4.90 11.13
N PHE A 18 3.08 -3.88 11.24
CA PHE A 18 2.76 -2.63 11.91
C PHE A 18 2.22 -1.64 10.89
N LEU A 19 0.95 -1.25 11.03
CA LEU A 19 0.30 -0.29 10.14
C LEU A 19 -0.11 0.96 10.92
N ASP A 20 -0.03 2.11 10.26
CA ASP A 20 -0.56 3.35 10.77
C ASP A 20 -2.06 3.40 10.45
N MET A 21 -2.90 3.59 11.48
CA MET A 21 -4.34 3.72 11.25
C MET A 21 -4.67 5.12 10.75
N ASP A 22 -5.14 5.21 9.51
CA ASP A 22 -5.55 6.46 8.87
C ASP A 22 -7.04 6.44 8.53
N THR A 23 -7.88 7.02 9.41
CA THR A 23 -9.31 7.17 9.16
C THR A 23 -9.63 8.20 8.06
N GLY A 24 -8.62 8.90 7.55
CA GLY A 24 -8.75 9.89 6.48
C GLY A 24 -8.67 9.30 5.08
N SER A 25 -8.42 7.99 4.93
CA SER A 25 -8.34 7.31 3.64
C SER A 25 -9.23 6.07 3.59
N ASP A 26 -9.57 5.65 2.37
CA ASP A 26 -10.39 4.46 2.10
C ASP A 26 -9.53 3.19 1.83
N LEU A 27 -8.20 3.28 1.96
CA LEU A 27 -7.27 2.22 1.57
C LEU A 27 -6.15 1.99 2.58
N ASP A 28 -6.12 0.80 3.15
CA ASP A 28 -4.96 0.26 3.86
C ASP A 28 -3.97 -0.35 2.85
N TRP A 29 -2.70 0.05 2.91
CA TRP A 29 -1.65 -0.45 2.03
C TRP A 29 -0.45 -0.98 2.82
N LEU A 30 0.23 -1.97 2.24
CA LEU A 30 1.41 -2.59 2.81
C LEU A 30 2.46 -2.81 1.72
N GLN A 31 3.72 -2.53 2.05
CA GLN A 31 4.83 -2.69 1.12
C GLN A 31 5.07 -4.18 0.79
N CYS A 32 5.04 -4.51 -0.50
CA CYS A 32 5.17 -5.87 -0.99
C CYS A 32 6.54 -6.17 -1.62
N ASP A 33 6.93 -7.44 -1.59
CA ASP A 33 8.07 -8.01 -2.30
C ASP A 33 7.64 -8.46 -3.69
N ALA A 34 7.41 -7.50 -4.57
CA ALA A 34 7.04 -7.72 -5.96
C ALA A 34 7.93 -6.85 -6.85
N PRO A 35 9.01 -7.47 -7.35
CA PRO A 35 10.40 -7.05 -7.15
C PRO A 35 10.55 -5.61 -6.63
N CYS A 36 10.81 -5.46 -5.34
CA CYS A 36 10.94 -4.13 -4.80
C CYS A 36 12.29 -3.49 -5.12
N THR A 37 12.27 -2.39 -5.88
CA THR A 37 13.49 -1.66 -6.27
C THR A 37 13.83 -0.49 -5.35
N LYS A 38 12.83 0.08 -4.66
CA LYS A 38 12.96 1.25 -3.77
C LYS A 38 12.08 1.10 -2.52
N CYS A 39 12.28 0.02 -1.77
CA CYS A 39 11.56 -0.23 -0.53
C CYS A 39 12.10 0.61 0.62
N THR A 40 11.20 1.16 1.43
CA THR A 40 11.59 1.78 2.70
C THR A 40 11.91 0.68 3.71
N PRO A 41 13.02 0.80 4.48
CA PRO A 41 13.30 -0.11 5.58
C PRO A 41 12.17 -0.08 6.63
N ALA A 42 11.70 -1.24 7.04
CA ALA A 42 10.68 -1.38 8.07
C ALA A 42 11.02 -2.54 9.03
N PRO A 43 10.51 -2.55 10.27
CA PRO A 43 10.79 -3.61 11.25
C PRO A 43 10.22 -4.98 10.88
N HIS A 44 9.25 -5.03 9.96
CA HIS A 44 8.65 -6.25 9.46
C HIS A 44 9.21 -6.63 8.09
N THR A 45 9.12 -7.91 7.73
CA THR A 45 9.47 -8.34 6.36
C THR A 45 8.51 -7.73 5.34
N LEU A 46 8.93 -7.64 4.09
CA LEU A 46 8.00 -7.27 2.99
C LEU A 46 6.92 -8.35 2.83
N TYR A 47 5.71 -7.91 2.49
CA TYR A 47 4.62 -8.84 2.19
C TYR A 47 4.90 -9.57 0.88
N LYS A 48 4.88 -10.91 0.91
CA LYS A 48 5.05 -11.73 -0.31
C LYS A 48 3.67 -12.11 -0.87
N PRO A 49 3.23 -11.52 -1.99
CA PRO A 49 1.93 -11.83 -2.57
C PRO A 49 1.92 -13.25 -3.14
N ASN A 50 0.79 -13.95 -2.98
CA ASN A 50 0.59 -15.33 -3.46
C ASN A 50 0.22 -15.39 -4.96
N LYS A 51 0.94 -14.66 -5.81
CA LYS A 51 0.71 -14.55 -7.28
C LYS A 51 -0.70 -14.07 -7.69
N ASN A 52 -1.54 -13.63 -6.75
CA ASN A 52 -2.87 -13.08 -6.98
C ASN A 52 -2.79 -11.57 -7.26
N VAL A 53 -1.96 -11.18 -8.23
CA VAL A 53 -1.81 -9.78 -8.61
C VAL A 53 -2.99 -9.39 -9.51
N VAL A 54 -3.79 -8.43 -9.07
CA VAL A 54 -4.86 -7.85 -9.88
C VAL A 54 -4.21 -7.07 -11.02
N THR A 55 -4.49 -7.47 -12.26
CA THR A 55 -3.94 -6.82 -13.46
C THR A 55 -4.89 -5.75 -14.00
N CYS A 56 -4.41 -4.85 -14.86
CA CYS A 56 -5.23 -3.76 -15.44
C CYS A 56 -6.49 -4.23 -16.20
N LYS A 57 -6.53 -5.51 -16.59
CA LYS A 57 -7.65 -6.12 -17.31
C LYS A 57 -8.71 -6.69 -16.38
N ASP A 58 -8.43 -6.74 -15.08
CA ASP A 58 -9.38 -7.20 -14.07
C ASP A 58 -10.49 -6.14 -13.88
N PRO A 59 -11.77 -6.51 -13.89
CA PRO A 59 -12.87 -5.59 -13.60
C PRO A 59 -12.70 -4.83 -12.27
N LEU A 60 -12.00 -5.41 -11.28
CA LEU A 60 -11.70 -4.79 -10.00
C LEU A 60 -10.64 -3.67 -10.10
N TYR A 61 -9.89 -3.61 -11.20
CA TYR A 61 -8.86 -2.59 -11.43
C TYR A 61 -9.46 -1.19 -11.55
N GLY A 62 -10.66 -1.04 -12.11
CA GLY A 62 -11.27 0.28 -12.34
C GLY A 62 -11.41 1.09 -11.05
N SER A 63 -11.83 0.45 -9.96
CA SER A 63 -11.99 1.08 -8.65
C SER A 63 -10.63 1.36 -7.99
N LEU A 64 -9.70 0.39 -8.04
CA LEU A 64 -8.39 0.53 -7.39
C LEU A 64 -7.47 1.52 -8.11
N HIS A 65 -7.47 1.54 -9.45
CA HIS A 65 -6.69 2.45 -10.26
C HIS A 65 -7.12 3.91 -10.06
N CYS A 66 -8.43 4.17 -9.89
CA CYS A 66 -8.90 5.53 -9.57
C CYS A 66 -8.33 6.03 -8.24
N LEU A 67 -8.32 5.17 -7.20
CA LEU A 67 -7.69 5.50 -5.92
C LEU A 67 -6.17 5.68 -6.06
N ILE A 68 -5.48 4.74 -6.70
CA ILE A 68 -4.02 4.77 -6.83
C ILE A 68 -3.55 5.94 -7.69
N THR A 69 -4.21 6.28 -8.80
CA THR A 69 -3.82 7.45 -9.62
C THR A 69 -4.09 8.78 -8.91
N THR A 70 -5.08 8.81 -8.01
CA THR A 70 -5.34 10.00 -7.18
C THR A 70 -4.27 10.16 -6.08
N LEU A 71 -3.78 9.06 -5.52
CA LEU A 71 -2.77 9.03 -4.45
C LEU A 71 -1.32 9.08 -4.97
N ALA A 72 -1.03 8.39 -6.07
CA ALA A 72 0.25 8.37 -6.76
C ALA A 72 0.19 9.31 -7.98
N LYS A 73 0.13 10.62 -7.72
CA LYS A 73 0.57 11.57 -8.75
C LYS A 73 2.03 11.24 -9.10
N PRO A 74 2.40 11.10 -10.39
CA PRO A 74 3.79 11.05 -10.75
C PRO A 74 4.46 12.32 -10.22
N LEU A 75 5.64 12.16 -9.61
CA LEU A 75 6.54 13.23 -9.17
C LEU A 75 7.10 13.99 -10.39
N THR A 76 6.23 14.48 -11.28
CA THR A 76 6.57 15.34 -12.40
C THR A 76 5.35 16.23 -12.69
N SER A 77 5.52 17.53 -12.46
CA SER A 77 4.67 18.68 -12.81
C SER A 77 3.61 19.15 -11.78
N ASN A 78 4.01 20.20 -11.05
CA ASN A 78 3.24 21.39 -10.68
C ASN A 78 1.78 21.25 -10.24
N VAL A 79 1.46 20.35 -9.31
CA VAL A 79 0.25 20.52 -8.49
C VAL A 79 0.58 20.25 -7.03
N THR A 80 0.47 21.33 -6.25
CA THR A 80 0.64 21.43 -4.80
C THR A 80 0.17 20.19 -4.06
N THR A 81 1.06 19.73 -3.18
CA THR A 81 0.86 18.72 -2.14
C THR A 81 -0.51 18.89 -1.49
N ARG A 82 -1.24 17.79 -1.35
CA ARG A 82 -2.20 17.64 -0.26
C ARG A 82 -2.01 16.22 0.27
N TRP A 83 -1.70 16.16 1.55
CA TRP A 83 -1.44 14.96 2.34
C TRP A 83 -2.54 13.92 2.14
#